data_AF-A0A933I984-F1
#
_entry.id   AF-A0A933I984-F1
#
_cell.length_a   1.000
_cell.length_b   1.000
_cell.length_c   1.000
_cell.angle_alpha   90.00
_cell.angle_beta   90.00
_cell.angle_gamma   90.00
#
_symmetry.space_group_name_H-M   'P 1'
#
loop_
_entity.id
_entity.type
_entity.pdbx_description
1 polymer ?
#
loop_
_entity_poly.entity_id
_entity_poly.type
_entity_poly.pdbx_seq_one_letter_code
_entity_poly.pdbx_strand_id
1 'polypeptide(L)' 'MLKLVKNAAPTLFHKAGPGCLYTPCPEGEYSCGKIEEVRHKYGIKKQS' A
#
# COMPACT_ATOMS: atom_id res chain seq x y z
N MET A 1 1.60 10.77 8.83
CA MET A 1 2.59 11.33 7.88
C MET A 1 2.22 11.05 6.42
N LEU A 2 2.16 9.79 5.96
CA LEU A 2 1.97 9.46 4.54
C LEU A 2 0.69 10.04 3.87
N LYS A 3 -0.42 10.17 4.60
CA LYS A 3 -1.67 10.74 4.07
C LYS A 3 -1.54 12.22 3.69
N LEU A 4 -0.80 13.01 4.47
CA LEU A 4 -0.65 14.46 4.22
C LEU A 4 0.20 14.70 2.97
N VAL A 5 1.30 13.98 2.84
CA VAL A 5 2.20 14.09 1.69
C VAL A 5 1.61 13.50 0.40
N LYS A 6 0.70 12.51 0.50
CA LYS A 6 -0.08 12.03 -0.65
C LYS A 6 -1.00 13.12 -1.23
N ASN A 7 -1.57 13.97 -0.39
CA ASN A 7 -2.36 15.11 -0.86
C ASN A 7 -1.48 16.25 -1.39
N ALA A 8 -0.35 16.52 -0.73
CA ALA A 8 0.55 17.60 -1.12
C ALA A 8 1.36 17.30 -2.40
N ALA A 9 1.77 16.05 -2.61
CA ALA A 9 2.57 15.62 -3.76
C ALA A 9 2.14 14.22 -4.24
N PRO A 10 0.94 14.11 -4.86
CA PRO A 10 0.40 12.83 -5.28
C PRO A 10 1.28 12.12 -6.31
N THR A 11 1.97 12.85 -7.19
CA THR A 11 2.90 12.28 -8.19
C THR A 11 4.08 11.56 -7.56
N LEU A 12 4.60 12.06 -6.44
CA LEU A 12 5.73 11.46 -5.73
C LEU A 12 5.29 10.32 -4.79
N PHE A 13 4.18 10.52 -4.08
CA PHE A 13 3.76 9.60 -3.02
C PHE A 13 2.60 8.66 -3.42
N HIS A 14 2.17 8.66 -4.67
CA HIS A 14 1.10 7.79 -5.18
C HIS A 14 1.35 6.31 -4.88
N LYS A 15 2.60 5.84 -5.02
CA LYS A 15 3.04 4.46 -4.73
C LYS A 15 3.67 4.30 -3.35
N ALA A 16 3.65 5.35 -2.52
CA ALA A 16 4.23 5.27 -1.20
C ALA A 16 3.35 4.39 -0.29
N GLY A 17 3.99 3.42 0.36
CA GLY A 17 3.40 2.50 1.32
C GLY A 17 4.11 1.13 1.29
N PRO A 18 3.67 0.19 2.13
CA PRO A 18 4.24 -1.17 2.13
C PRO A 18 4.02 -1.85 0.76
N GLY A 19 5.02 -2.60 0.30
CA GLY A 19 5.00 -3.23 -1.03
C GLY A 19 3.77 -4.11 -1.28
N CYS A 20 3.24 -4.74 -0.22
CA CYS A 20 2.03 -5.57 -0.25
C CYS A 20 0.76 -4.83 -0.75
N LEU A 21 0.77 -3.50 -0.81
CA LEU A 21 -0.32 -2.70 -1.35
C LEU A 21 -0.48 -2.86 -2.86
N TYR A 22 0.63 -2.95 -3.60
CA TYR A 22 0.64 -2.98 -5.06
C TYR A 22 1.07 -4.33 -5.61
N THR A 23 1.91 -5.05 -4.86
CA THR A 23 2.44 -6.36 -5.24
C THR A 23 2.06 -7.42 -4.19
N PRO A 24 2.36 -8.70 -4.41
CA PRO A 24 2.40 -9.69 -3.34
C PRO A 24 3.30 -9.20 -2.19
N CYS A 25 3.07 -9.71 -0.98
CA CYS A 25 3.86 -9.29 0.17
C CYS A 25 5.34 -9.62 -0.06
N PRO A 26 6.24 -8.61 -0.01
CA PRO A 26 7.67 -8.85 -0.24
C PRO A 26 8.32 -9.69 0.86
N GLU A 27 7.65 -9.87 1.99
CA GLU A 27 8.13 -10.65 3.13
C GLU A 27 7.92 -12.17 2.96
N GLY A 28 7.18 -12.61 1.93
CA GLY A 28 7.02 -14.02 1.58
C GLY A 28 6.49 -14.88 2.74
N GLU A 29 7.32 -15.79 3.26
CA GLU A 29 7.01 -16.66 4.40
C GLU A 29 6.71 -15.88 5.69
N TYR A 30 7.27 -14.67 5.83
CA TYR A 30 7.00 -13.77 6.96
C TYR A 30 5.85 -12.80 6.68
N SER A 31 5.10 -13.01 5.60
CA SER A 31 3.95 -12.16 5.33
C SER A 31 2.94 -12.24 6.47
N CYS A 32 2.40 -11.09 6.85
CA CYS A 32 1.37 -11.01 7.89
C CYS A 32 0.06 -11.75 7.55
N GLY A 33 -0.08 -12.35 6.35
CA GLY A 33 -1.30 -13.03 5.86
C GLY A 33 -2.51 -12.11 5.59
N LYS A 34 -2.48 -10.88 6.12
CA LYS A 34 -3.61 -9.93 6.12
C LYS A 34 -3.53 -8.88 5.01
N ILE A 35 -3.05 -9.28 3.84
CA ILE A 35 -2.83 -8.36 2.71
C ILE A 35 -4.12 -7.64 2.31
N GLU A 36 -5.25 -8.34 2.34
CA GLU A 36 -6.56 -7.78 1.99
C GLU A 36 -7.04 -6.72 2.99
N GLU A 37 -6.91 -6.97 4.29
CA GLU A 37 -7.20 -5.98 5.35
C GLU A 37 -6.34 -4.73 5.21
N VAL A 38 -5.04 -4.91 4.93
CA VAL A 38 -4.11 -3.79 4.73
C VAL A 38 -4.54 -2.97 3.52
N ARG A 39 -4.83 -3.59 2.38
CA ARG A 39 -5.29 -2.89 1.16
C ARG A 39 -6.60 -2.14 1.41
N HIS A 40 -7.54 -2.74 2.12
CA HIS A 40 -8.81 -2.10 2.50
C HIS A 40 -8.58 -0.89 3.40
N LYS A 41 -7.73 -1.02 4.44
CA LYS A 41 -7.38 0.07 5.37
C LYS A 41 -6.74 1.28 4.67
N TYR A 42 -5.98 1.04 3.62
CA TYR A 42 -5.34 2.08 2.82
C TYR A 42 -6.16 2.52 1.60
N GLY A 43 -7.35 1.93 1.38
CA GLY A 43 -8.24 2.29 0.28
C GLY A 43 -7.65 2.02 -1.12
N ILE A 44 -6.70 1.09 -1.23
CA ILE A 44 -6.03 0.79 -2.49
C ILE A 44 -6.87 -0.25 -3.23
N LYS A 45 -7.58 0.18 -4.28
CA LYS A 45 -8.22 -0.72 -5.23
C LYS A 45 -7.12 -1.30 -6.11
N LYS A 46 -7.03 -2.64 -6.17
CA LYS A 46 -6.11 -3.39 -7.03
C LYS A 46 -6.23 -2.81 -8.44
N GLN A 47 -5.19 -2.12 -8.91
CA GLN A 47 -5.18 -1.56 -10.25
C GLN A 47 -4.91 -2.76 -11.18
N SER A 48 -5.93 -3.09 -11.97
CA SER A 48 -5.91 -4.19 -12.94
C SER A 48 -4.87 -3.97 -14.03
#